data_AF-A0A661UWZ4-F1
#
_entry.id   AF-A0A661UWZ4-F1
#
_cell.length_a   1.000
_cell.length_b   1.000
_cell.length_c   1.000
_cell.angle_alpha   90.00
_cell.angle_beta   90.00
_cell.angle_gamma   90.00
#
_symmetry.space_group_name_H-M   'P 1'
#
loop_
_entity.id
_entity.type
_entity.pdbx_description
1 polymer ?
#
loop_
_entity_poly.entity_id
_entity_poly.type
_entity_poly.pdbx_seq_one_letter_code
_entity_poly.pdbx_strand_id
1 'polypeptide(L)'
;FDGAVSKMAAKAKGIKSEVGGDADVLIVPNIEAGNIFGKALTYYCNYRVTHVVMGAKVPIIIASRVDTAETKMLSIALGVLSSQ
;
A
#
# COMPACT_ATOMS: atom_id res chain seq x y z
N PHE A 1 6.06 -6.86 -9.92
CA PHE A 1 5.43 -7.12 -8.60
C PHE A 1 6.05 -8.34 -7.95
N ASP A 2 5.93 -9.52 -8.56
CA ASP A 2 6.50 -10.79 -8.07
C ASP A 2 7.99 -10.72 -7.68
N GLY A 3 8.83 -10.03 -8.45
CA GLY A 3 10.25 -9.82 -8.10
C GLY A 3 10.49 -8.99 -6.83
N ALA A 4 9.48 -8.26 -6.34
CA ALA A 4 9.54 -7.49 -5.10
C ALA A 4 8.99 -8.27 -3.90
N VAL A 5 8.10 -9.26 -4.10
CA VAL A 5 7.39 -9.96 -3.00
C VAL A 5 7.66 -11.46 -2.92
N SER A 6 8.41 -12.03 -3.87
CA SER A 6 8.76 -13.45 -3.89
C SER A 6 10.25 -13.66 -4.10
N LYS A 7 10.93 -14.18 -3.08
CA LYS A 7 12.36 -14.56 -3.14
C LYS A 7 12.64 -15.54 -4.27
N MET A 8 11.72 -16.47 -4.53
CA MET A 8 11.82 -17.43 -5.64
C MET A 8 11.82 -16.72 -7.00
N ALA A 9 10.86 -15.81 -7.23
CA ALA A 9 10.77 -15.06 -8.49
C ALA A 9 11.97 -14.13 -8.69
N ALA A 10 12.41 -13.45 -7.63
CA ALA A 10 13.60 -12.61 -7.65
C ALA A 10 14.86 -13.39 -8.06
N LYS A 11 15.08 -14.56 -7.44
CA LYS A 11 16.20 -15.46 -7.77
C LYS A 11 16.13 -15.98 -9.20
N ALA A 12 14.95 -16.45 -9.64
CA ALA A 12 14.76 -16.96 -10.99
C ALA A 12 15.02 -15.90 -12.09
N LYS A 13 14.74 -14.63 -11.79
CA LYS A 13 14.98 -13.49 -12.69
C LYS A 13 16.38 -12.87 -12.55
N GLY A 14 17.23 -13.39 -11.66
CA GLY A 14 18.56 -12.86 -11.42
C GLY A 14 18.58 -11.44 -10.83
N ILE A 15 17.52 -11.03 -10.13
CA ILE A 15 17.41 -9.71 -9.52
C ILE A 15 18.40 -9.62 -8.35
N LYS A 16 19.39 -8.73 -8.46
CA LYS A 16 20.34 -8.41 -7.39
C LYS A 16 19.89 -7.14 -6.68
N SER A 17 19.20 -7.29 -5.56
CA SER A 17 18.69 -6.19 -4.74
C SER A 17 18.59 -6.63 -3.28
N GLU A 18 18.85 -5.71 -2.36
CA GLU A 18 18.74 -5.97 -0.91
C GLU A 18 17.31 -6.32 -0.48
N VAL A 19 16.31 -5.80 -1.19
CA VAL A 19 14.88 -6.02 -0.91
C VAL A 19 14.21 -6.95 -1.93
N GLY A 20 15.02 -7.61 -2.78
CA GLY A 20 14.53 -8.47 -3.85
C GLY A 20 13.71 -9.65 -3.32
N GLY A 21 12.40 -9.61 -3.55
CA GLY A 21 11.47 -10.64 -3.09
C GLY A 21 11.06 -10.54 -1.62
N ASP A 22 11.39 -9.44 -0.94
CA ASP A 22 11.11 -9.19 0.48
C ASP A 22 10.85 -7.70 0.76
N ALA A 23 10.17 -7.01 -0.17
CA ALA A 23 9.93 -5.58 -0.07
C ALA A 23 8.72 -5.25 0.82
N ASP A 24 8.92 -4.38 1.82
CA ASP A 24 7.83 -3.83 2.65
C ASP A 24 7.07 -2.69 1.96
N VAL A 25 7.75 -1.94 1.09
CA VAL A 25 7.19 -0.75 0.41
C VAL A 25 7.27 -0.92 -1.10
N LEU A 26 6.16 -0.65 -1.78
CA LEU A 26 6.04 -0.69 -3.23
C LEU A 26 5.79 0.71 -3.78
N ILE A 27 6.73 1.22 -4.58
CA ILE A 27 6.52 2.42 -5.39
C ILE A 27 5.88 1.99 -6.71
N VAL A 28 4.67 2.48 -6.95
CA VAL A 28 3.91 2.18 -8.16
C VAL A 28 4.32 3.10 -9.31
N PRO A 29 4.23 2.64 -10.58
CA PRO A 29 4.68 3.43 -11.73
C PRO A 29 3.79 4.63 -12.05
N ASN A 30 2.52 4.59 -11.64
CA ASN A 30 1.53 5.64 -11.84
C ASN A 30 0.31 5.45 -10.92
N ILE A 31 -0.62 6.42 -10.96
CA ILE A 31 -1.82 6.43 -10.12
C ILE A 31 -2.78 5.28 -10.45
N GLU A 32 -2.89 4.90 -11.72
CA GLU A 32 -3.74 3.81 -12.17
C GLU A 32 -3.29 2.49 -11.57
N ALA A 33 -1.99 2.19 -11.63
CA ALA A 33 -1.42 0.98 -11.05
C ALA A 33 -1.64 0.92 -9.54
N GLY A 34 -1.42 2.03 -8.82
CA GLY A 34 -1.66 2.10 -7.38
C GLY A 34 -3.12 1.89 -6.99
N ASN A 35 -4.04 2.55 -7.69
CA ASN A 35 -5.47 2.44 -7.42
C ASN A 35 -6.01 1.02 -7.73
N ILE A 36 -5.58 0.43 -8.85
CA ILE A 36 -5.94 -0.95 -9.21
C ILE A 36 -5.39 -1.91 -8.15
N PHE A 37 -4.12 -1.75 -7.74
CA PHE A 37 -3.50 -2.60 -6.74
C PHE A 37 -4.22 -2.53 -5.39
N GLY A 38 -4.47 -1.32 -4.87
CA GLY A 38 -5.20 -1.14 -3.61
C GLY A 38 -6.61 -1.74 -3.65
N LYS A 39 -7.36 -1.51 -4.74
CA LYS A 39 -8.69 -2.09 -4.90
C LYS A 39 -8.66 -3.62 -5.05
N ALA A 40 -7.67 -4.18 -5.74
CA ALA A 40 -7.54 -5.63 -5.84
C ALA A 40 -7.32 -6.27 -4.46
N LEU A 41 -6.50 -5.65 -3.61
CA LEU A 41 -6.29 -6.10 -2.23
C LEU A 41 -7.60 -6.04 -1.42
N THR A 42 -8.41 -4.99 -1.59
CA THR A 42 -9.71 -4.88 -0.92
C THR A 42 -10.73 -5.88 -1.44
N TYR A 43 -11.01 -5.91 -2.75
CA TYR A 43 -12.14 -6.63 -3.32
C TYR A 43 -11.87 -8.11 -3.61
N TYR A 44 -10.62 -8.46 -3.95
CA TYR A 44 -10.27 -9.84 -4.27
C TYR A 44 -9.51 -10.55 -3.15
N CYS A 45 -8.69 -9.83 -2.39
CA CYS A 45 -7.93 -10.42 -1.28
C CYS A 45 -8.59 -10.22 0.09
N ASN A 46 -9.68 -9.44 0.18
CA ASN A 46 -10.38 -9.11 1.43
C ASN A 46 -9.47 -8.52 2.51
N TYR A 47 -8.42 -7.80 2.09
CA TYR A 47 -7.55 -7.10 3.04
C TYR A 47 -8.17 -5.78 3.49
N ARG A 48 -7.90 -5.43 4.75
CA ARG A 48 -8.18 -4.10 5.33
C ARG A 48 -7.15 -3.12 4.77
N VAL A 49 -7.53 -2.41 3.73
CA VAL A 49 -6.67 -1.38 3.09
C VAL A 49 -7.06 -0.01 3.64
N THR A 50 -6.09 0.68 4.24
CA THR A 50 -6.23 2.01 4.83
C THR A 50 -5.25 2.97 4.17
N HIS A 51 -5.47 4.28 4.30
CA HIS A 51 -4.62 5.25 3.63
C HIS A 51 -4.48 6.55 4.41
N VAL A 52 -3.38 7.24 4.18
CA VAL A 52 -3.11 8.59 4.68
C VAL A 52 -2.29 9.34 3.62
N VAL A 53 -2.61 10.61 3.41
CA VAL A 53 -1.81 11.49 2.55
C VAL A 53 -0.69 12.08 3.40
N MET A 54 0.54 11.88 2.93
CA MET A 54 1.78 12.30 3.59
C MET A 54 2.52 13.36 2.76
N GLY A 55 3.50 14.04 3.37
CA GLY A 55 4.34 15.04 2.72
C GLY A 55 3.92 16.51 2.93
N ALA A 56 2.75 16.75 3.51
CA ALA A 56 2.36 18.05 4.04
C ALA A 56 2.88 18.25 5.47
N LYS A 57 2.58 19.41 6.10
CA LYS A 57 2.96 19.69 7.50
C LYS A 57 2.28 18.77 8.53
N VAL A 58 1.13 18.21 8.18
CA VAL A 58 0.34 17.30 9.00
C VAL A 58 -0.26 16.21 8.10
N PRO A 59 -0.55 15.00 8.62
CA PRO A 59 -1.22 13.97 7.84
C PRO A 59 -2.64 14.37 7.45
N ILE A 60 -3.06 14.00 6.24
CA ILE A 60 -4.39 14.35 5.71
C ILE A 60 -5.13 13.07 5.30
N ILE A 61 -6.41 12.96 5.65
CA ILE A 61 -7.25 11.81 5.31
C ILE A 61 -8.26 12.23 4.24
N ILE A 62 -8.20 11.57 3.08
CA ILE A 62 -9.15 11.77 1.98
C ILE A 62 -9.86 10.44 1.73
N ALA A 63 -10.91 10.16 2.50
CA ALA A 63 -11.62 8.89 2.43
C ALA A 63 -12.36 8.69 1.10
N SER A 64 -12.44 7.45 0.63
CA SER A 64 -13.33 7.11 -0.48
C SER A 64 -14.78 7.08 0.00
N ARG A 65 -15.70 7.51 -0.88
CA ARG A 65 -17.14 7.51 -0.60
C ARG A 65 -17.66 6.11 -0.23
N VAL A 66 -17.06 5.08 -0.81
CA VAL A 66 -17.46 3.68 -0.63
C VAL A 66 -16.73 2.96 0.51
N ASP A 67 -15.83 3.66 1.22
CA ASP A 67 -15.13 3.04 2.36
C ASP A 67 -16.09 2.79 3.53
N THR A 68 -15.91 1.64 4.17
CA THR A 68 -16.65 1.25 5.37
C THR A 68 -16.30 2.15 6.55
N ALA A 69 -17.16 2.15 7.58
CA ALA A 69 -16.87 2.86 8.83
C ALA A 69 -15.56 2.37 9.47
N GLU A 70 -15.29 1.07 9.40
CA GLU A 70 -14.06 0.47 9.93
C GLU A 70 -12.82 0.98 9.17
N THR A 71 -12.83 0.93 7.83
CA THR A 71 -11.71 1.43 7.01
C THR A 71 -11.40 2.89 7.31
N LYS A 72 -12.43 3.72 7.46
CA LYS A 72 -12.28 5.14 7.83
C LYS A 72 -11.65 5.31 9.22
N MET A 73 -12.11 4.54 10.21
CA MET A 73 -11.57 4.57 11.57
C MET A 73 -10.10 4.15 11.61
N LEU A 74 -9.71 3.12 10.86
CA LEU A 74 -8.32 2.69 10.79
C LEU A 74 -7.43 3.68 10.04
N SER A 75 -7.93 4.33 8.98
CA SER A 75 -7.22 5.43 8.32
C SER A 75 -6.97 6.62 9.27
N ILE A 76 -7.90 6.89 10.21
CA ILE A 76 -7.69 7.87 11.29
C ILE A 76 -6.58 7.41 12.24
N ALA A 77 -6.61 6.16 12.68
CA ALA A 77 -5.56 5.61 13.53
C ALA A 77 -4.18 5.69 12.84
N LEU A 78 -4.11 5.36 11.54
CA LEU A 78 -2.89 5.51 10.75
C LEU A 78 -2.42 6.97 10.67
N GLY A 79 -3.34 7.91 10.50
CA GLY A 79 -3.06 9.34 10.55
C GLY A 79 -2.41 9.77 11.88
N VAL A 80 -2.94 9.31 13.01
CA VAL A 80 -2.35 9.58 14.34
C VAL A 80 -0.94 9.03 14.45
N LEU A 81 -0.72 7.77 14.04
CA LEU A 81 0.62 7.14 14.06
C LEU A 81 1.64 7.87 13.18
N SER A 82 1.15 8.52 12.12
CA SER A 82 1.95 9.26 11.14
C SER A 82 2.14 10.75 11.50
N SER A 83 1.57 11.21 12.62
CA SER A 83 1.59 12.63 13.05
C SER A 83 2.81 12.99 13.93
N GLN A 84 3.90 12.24 13.83
CA GLN A 84 5.13 12.45 14.62
C GLN A 84 5.99 13.58 14.06
#